data_AF-A0A2S6GLN2-F1
#
_entry.id   AF-A0A2S6GLN2-F1
#
_cell.length_a   1.000
_cell.length_b   1.000
_cell.length_c   1.000
_cell.angle_alpha   90.00
_cell.angle_beta   90.00
_cell.angle_gamma   90.00
#
_symmetry.space_group_name_H-M   'P 1'
#
loop_
_entity.id
_entity.type
_entity.pdbx_description
1 polymer ?
#
loop_
_entity_poly.entity_id
_entity_poly.type
_entity_poly.pdbx_seq_one_letter_code
_entity_poly.pdbx_strand_id
1 'polypeptide(L)' 'MSRTFDVVPGAVVRRILDADRAAVQGVVDDAYRARHKGVTVNPDSYFLRFPDKPDARIIALPA' A
#
# COMPACT_ATOMS: atom_id res chain seq x y z
N MET A 1 1.59 -13.01 22.77
CA MET A 1 2.26 -11.70 22.81
C MET A 1 1.34 -10.66 22.20
N SER A 2 0.98 -9.61 22.93
CA SER A 2 0.22 -8.49 22.36
C SER A 2 1.15 -7.68 21.44
N ARG A 3 0.83 -7.56 20.15
CA ARG A 3 1.51 -6.60 19.27
C ARG A 3 1.00 -5.21 19.62
N THR A 4 1.92 -4.25 19.76
CA THR A 4 1.57 -2.83 19.82
C THR A 4 1.05 -2.38 18.48
N PHE A 5 0.06 -1.49 18.50
CA PHE A 5 -0.47 -0.83 17.33
C PHE A 5 0.00 0.62 17.34
N ASP A 6 0.67 1.02 16.27
CA ASP A 6 1.22 2.37 16.11
C ASP A 6 0.48 3.13 15.00
N VAL A 7 0.28 4.43 15.21
CA VAL A 7 -0.37 5.31 14.23
C VAL A 7 0.67 6.25 13.62
N VAL A 8 0.82 6.20 12.29
CA VAL A 8 1.66 7.12 11.52
C VAL A 8 0.77 8.16 10.82
N PRO A 9 0.79 9.44 11.23
CA PRO A 9 -0.06 10.47 10.61
C PRO A 9 0.35 10.79 9.17
N GLY A 10 -0.62 11.23 8.36
CA GLY A 10 -0.38 11.61 6.96
C GLY A 10 0.68 12.70 6.76
N ALA A 11 0.83 13.64 7.71
CA ALA A 11 1.87 14.67 7.65
C ALA A 11 3.30 14.08 7.76
N VAL A 12 3.47 12.99 8.51
CA VAL A 12 4.75 12.29 8.61
C VAL A 12 5.04 11.57 7.30
N VAL A 13 4.04 10.86 6.75
CA VAL A 13 4.17 10.18 5.45
C VAL A 13 4.53 11.18 4.35
N ARG A 14 3.85 12.34 4.29
CA ARG A 14 4.14 13.40 3.31
C ARG A 14 5.59 13.86 3.40
N ARG A 15 6.09 14.16 4.60
CA ARG A 15 7.48 14.60 4.80
C ARG A 15 8.48 13.57 4.29
N ILE A 16 8.25 12.28 4.54
CA ILE A 16 9.15 11.21 4.07
C ILE A 16 9.15 11.14 2.54
N LEU A 17 7.97 11.20 1.92
CA LEU A 17 7.83 11.18 0.46
C LEU A 17 8.52 12.39 -0.21
N ASP A 18 8.47 13.56 0.43
CA ASP A 18 9.05 14.80 -0.10
C ASP A 18 10.56 14.88 0.14
N ALA A 19 11.07 14.26 1.21
CA ALA A 19 12.49 14.33 1.60
C ALA A 19 13.40 13.49 0.70
N ASP A 20 12.96 12.31 0.27
CA ASP A 20 13.80 11.42 -0.54
C ASP A 20 12.97 10.56 -1.52
N ARG A 21 12.73 11.13 -2.69
CA ARG A 21 12.00 10.44 -3.77
C ARG A 21 12.78 9.23 -4.32
N ALA A 22 14.11 9.26 -4.29
CA ALA A 22 14.92 8.17 -4.83
C ALA A 22 14.83 6.93 -3.94
N ALA A 23 14.85 7.11 -2.62
CA ALA A 23 14.61 6.01 -1.67
C ALA A 23 13.23 5.38 -1.87
N VAL A 24 12.18 6.19 -2.05
CA VAL A 24 10.82 5.70 -2.34
C VAL A 24 10.80 4.87 -3.63
N GLN A 25 11.45 5.35 -4.69
CA GLN A 25 11.55 4.59 -5.95
C GLN A 25 12.30 3.27 -5.78
N GLY A 26 13.36 3.25 -4.96
CA GLY A 26 14.09 2.02 -4.62
C GLY A 26 13.18 0.97 -3.98
N VAL A 27 12.36 1.37 -2.99
CA VAL A 27 11.39 0.48 -2.34
C VAL A 27 10.37 -0.07 -3.36
N VAL A 28 9.93 0.75 -4.31
CA VAL A 28 9.02 0.31 -5.37
C VAL A 28 9.73 -0.71 -6.28
N ASP A 29 10.95 -0.42 -6.76
CA ASP A 29 11.72 -1.34 -7.61
C ASP A 29 11.93 -2.71 -6.93
N ASP A 30 12.31 -2.71 -5.66
CA ASP A 30 12.50 -3.93 -4.88
C ASP A 30 11.21 -4.77 -4.79
N ALA A 31 10.05 -4.13 -4.60
CA ALA A 31 8.76 -4.81 -4.58
C ALA A 31 8.45 -5.48 -5.93
N TYR A 32 8.70 -4.80 -7.05
CA TYR A 32 8.51 -5.38 -8.39
C TYR A 32 9.48 -6.54 -8.67
N ARG A 33 10.75 -6.41 -8.26
CA ARG A 33 11.74 -7.48 -8.37
C ARG A 33 11.36 -8.69 -7.53
N ALA A 34 10.87 -8.49 -6.31
CA ALA A 34 10.38 -9.56 -5.44
C ALA A 34 9.19 -10.29 -6.08
N ARG A 35 8.24 -9.54 -6.67
CA ARG A 35 7.12 -10.13 -7.41
C ARG A 35 7.60 -10.97 -8.61
N HIS A 36 8.55 -10.45 -9.39
CA HIS A 36 9.11 -11.18 -10.52
C HIS A 36 9.82 -12.47 -10.10
N LYS A 37 10.51 -12.47 -8.95
CA LYS A 37 11.16 -13.65 -8.36
C LYS A 37 10.17 -14.65 -7.76
N GLY A 38 8.87 -14.35 -7.72
CA GLY A 38 7.85 -15.24 -7.16
C GLY A 38 7.83 -15.32 -5.63
N VAL A 39 8.48 -14.37 -4.93
CA VAL A 39 8.61 -14.39 -3.45
C VAL A 39 7.60 -13.47 -2.75
N THR A 40 6.48 -13.19 -3.38
CA THR A 40 5.40 -12.33 -2.88
C THR A 40 4.07 -13.06 -2.98
N VAL A 41 3.15 -12.82 -2.03
CA VAL A 41 1.76 -13.29 -2.13
C VAL A 41 0.88 -12.09 -2.41
N ASN A 42 0.41 -11.94 -3.65
CA ASN A 42 -0.49 -10.85 -4.05
C ASN A 42 -1.85 -11.45 -4.44
N PRO A 43 -2.78 -11.63 -3.49
CA PRO A 43 -4.12 -12.14 -3.76
C PRO A 43 -4.98 -11.13 -4.52
N ASP A 44 -6.15 -11.58 -4.97
CA ASP A 44 -7.10 -10.70 -5.64
C ASP A 44 -7.59 -9.58 -4.72
N SER A 45 -7.79 -8.41 -5.32
CA SER A 45 -8.37 -7.25 -4.64
C SER A 45 -9.88 -7.43 -4.47
N TYR A 46 -10.40 -7.01 -3.31
CA TYR A 46 -11.85 -7.03 -3.04
C TYR A 46 -12.43 -5.62 -3.14
N PHE A 47 -13.65 -5.54 -3.69
CA PHE A 47 -14.31 -4.27 -3.97
C PHE A 47 -15.67 -4.21 -3.28
N LEU A 48 -15.86 -3.23 -2.40
CA LEU A 48 -17.18 -2.81 -1.95
C LEU A 48 -17.64 -1.65 -2.84
N ARG A 49 -18.78 -1.81 -3.52
CA ARG A 49 -19.37 -0.79 -4.37
C ARG A 49 -20.64 -0.22 -3.74
N PHE A 50 -20.96 1.02 -4.07
CA PHE A 50 -22.17 1.71 -3.60
C PHE A 50 -23.18 1.78 -4.76
N PRO A 51 -24.34 1.11 -4.68
CA PRO A 51 -25.32 1.08 -5.78
C PRO A 51 -25.75 2.48 -6.26
N ASP A 52 -25.99 3.40 -5.32
CA ASP A 52 -26.45 4.76 -5.60
C ASP A 52 -25.32 5.74 -5.96
N LYS A 53 -24.07 5.27 -5.93
CA LYS A 53 -22.89 6.09 -6.25
C LYS A 53 -21.85 5.26 -7.03
N PRO A 54 -22.07 5.06 -8.35
CA PRO A 54 -21.31 4.10 -9.16
C PRO A 54 -19.81 4.40 -9.29
N ASP A 55 -19.40 5.64 -9.07
CA ASP A 55 -18.00 6.10 -9.09
C ASP A 55 -17.26 5.86 -7.76
N ALA A 56 -17.99 5.59 -6.66
CA ALA A 56 -17.41 5.32 -5.35
C ALA A 56 -17.18 3.82 -5.10
N ARG A 57 -16.09 3.50 -4.40
CA ARG A 57 -15.78 2.15 -3.92
C ARG A 57 -14.77 2.17 -2.77
N ILE A 58 -14.78 1.12 -1.96
CA ILE A 58 -13.70 0.76 -1.05
C ILE A 58 -12.99 -0.46 -1.63
N ILE A 59 -11.66 -0.44 -1.63
CA ILE A 59 -10.83 -1.53 -2.17
C ILE A 59 -9.98 -2.09 -1.03
N ALA A 60 -10.06 -3.39 -0.78
CA ALA A 60 -9.08 -4.09 0.04
C ALA A 60 -7.95 -4.59 -0.86
N LEU A 61 -6.71 -4.21 -0.53
CA LEU A 61 -5.49 -4.53 -1.28
C LEU A 61 -4.52 -5.31 -0.36
N PRO A 62 -4.67 -6.64 -0.18
CA PRO A 62 -3.72 -7.43 0.58
C PRO A 62 -2.45 -7.70 -0.25
N ALA A 63 -1.29 -7.82 0.41
CA ALA A 63 0.00 -8.16 -0.19
C ALA A 63 0.96 -8.78 0.84
#